data_AF-A0A2T7A420-F1
#
_entry.id   AF-A0A2T7A420-F1
#
_cell.length_a   1.000
_cell.length_b   1.000
_cell.length_c   1.000
_cell.angle_alpha   90.00
_cell.angle_beta   90.00
_cell.angle_gamma   90.00
#
_symmetry.space_group_name_H-M   'P 1'
#
loop_
_entity.id
_entity.type
_entity.pdbx_description
1 polymer ?
#
loop_
_entity_poly.entity_id
_entity_poly.type
_entity_poly.pdbx_seq_one_letter_code
_entity_poly.pdbx_strand_id
1 'polypeptide(L)'
;MLFLRELLLTLFFWSTASSWGVFRSRTSSLSIPDVWVKPLGHNPVLNDDSENFTPFFEIDEAYEIALAELNQLSSKSSCHKIASESLVGDCRSIGIDGEEDENSRILFGVQLAACEFEVDGLEFPYECRRFEGTREKRVRRAKECLQKLARKSQWWTSYSNNRANGFSMCSAARREIEKDEMINVHRNITKTHQSLFTLIEVSLKDAWRAANMQTEATAKLKKSIEDLAEDYRGAKRNLAEDTTRMTDTMNGNLERLYERGQTAVGRLELSIHKVRTAADRQVNLMDETLSSISSTMENSLEKFRELDVLAESQIMKFHAISGTYGELTGAHQKLTESSEKLVQIMGNVTEALADIDEKVRSWEERISKLGHSAGLPVASFLLGGAILGRGWGRLNSILVVIIGNCKTRKYLEELLTNAGM
;
A
#
# COMPACT_ATOMS: atom_id res chain seq x y z
N MET A 1 -9.92 -3.51 -19.92
CA MET A 1 -8.58 -3.34 -19.33
C MET A 1 -7.73 -4.57 -19.69
N LEU A 2 -6.94 -4.55 -20.77
CA LEU A 2 -6.03 -5.65 -21.12
C LEU A 2 -4.67 -5.14 -21.64
N PHE A 3 -4.67 -4.17 -22.55
CA PHE A 3 -3.44 -3.56 -23.11
C PHE A 3 -2.47 -2.94 -22.08
N LEU A 4 -2.94 -2.56 -20.89
CA LEU A 4 -2.09 -1.96 -19.85
C LEU A 4 -1.24 -2.99 -19.07
N ARG A 5 -1.46 -4.30 -19.28
CA ARG A 5 -0.74 -5.37 -18.56
C ARG A 5 0.49 -5.90 -19.33
N GLU A 6 0.42 -5.91 -20.66
CA GLU A 6 1.55 -6.27 -21.53
C GLU A 6 2.69 -5.24 -21.45
N LEU A 7 2.34 -3.94 -21.45
CA LEU A 7 3.30 -2.84 -21.59
C LEU A 7 4.27 -2.69 -20.38
N LEU A 8 3.98 -3.35 -19.25
CA LEU A 8 4.82 -3.34 -18.05
C LEU A 8 5.81 -4.52 -17.97
N LEU A 9 5.58 -5.59 -18.75
CA LEU A 9 6.47 -6.77 -18.75
C LEU A 9 7.64 -6.62 -19.73
N THR A 10 7.46 -5.89 -20.83
CA THR A 10 8.52 -5.65 -21.82
C THR A 10 9.60 -4.67 -21.33
N LEU A 11 9.24 -3.72 -20.46
CA LEU A 11 10.18 -2.72 -19.91
C LEU A 11 11.18 -3.29 -18.88
N PHE A 12 10.94 -4.48 -18.32
CA PHE A 12 11.82 -5.09 -17.30
C PHE A 12 12.95 -5.98 -17.87
N PHE A 13 12.95 -6.28 -19.17
CA PHE A 13 13.85 -7.28 -19.77
C PHE A 13 14.89 -6.74 -20.76
N TRP A 14 14.95 -5.43 -21.01
CA TRP A 14 15.75 -4.87 -22.12
C TRP A 14 16.65 -3.67 -21.74
N SER A 15 17.33 -3.73 -20.58
CA SER A 15 18.31 -2.69 -20.18
C SER A 15 19.46 -3.16 -19.27
N THR A 16 20.16 -4.25 -19.64
CA THR A 16 21.57 -4.51 -19.21
C THR A 16 22.34 -5.33 -20.26
N ALA A 17 22.72 -4.71 -21.37
CA ALA A 17 23.41 -5.40 -22.48
C ALA A 17 24.57 -4.59 -23.11
N SER A 18 25.48 -4.06 -22.29
CA SER A 18 26.79 -3.56 -22.77
C SER A 18 27.83 -3.42 -21.64
N SER A 19 29.10 -3.56 -22.02
CA SER A 19 30.30 -3.10 -21.30
C SER A 19 30.45 -3.48 -19.81
N TRP A 20 30.61 -4.78 -19.51
CA TRP A 20 31.59 -5.22 -18.50
C TRP A 20 32.49 -6.30 -19.09
N GLY A 21 33.77 -5.97 -19.26
CA GLY A 21 34.78 -6.89 -19.77
C GLY A 21 35.46 -7.69 -18.66
N VAL A 22 35.75 -8.96 -18.95
CA VAL A 22 36.82 -9.78 -18.34
C VAL A 22 37.06 -9.59 -16.84
N PHE A 23 36.30 -10.31 -16.00
CA PHE A 23 36.87 -10.97 -14.81
C PHE A 23 36.08 -12.23 -14.44
N ARG A 24 36.22 -13.29 -15.26
CA ARG A 24 35.55 -14.58 -15.05
C ARG A 24 36.36 -15.49 -14.11
N SER A 25 36.49 -15.09 -12.84
CA SER A 25 37.05 -15.94 -11.79
C SER A 25 36.15 -17.17 -11.61
N ARG A 26 36.60 -18.35 -12.07
CA ARG A 26 35.96 -19.63 -11.72
C ARG A 26 36.01 -19.78 -10.21
N THR A 27 34.85 -19.81 -9.56
CA THR A 27 34.70 -20.42 -8.23
C THR A 27 34.75 -21.94 -8.36
N SER A 28 35.91 -22.46 -8.78
CA SER A 28 36.25 -23.85 -8.52
C SER A 28 36.30 -24.02 -7.01
N SER A 29 35.49 -24.92 -6.47
CA SER A 29 35.51 -25.28 -5.05
C SER A 29 36.82 -25.99 -4.72
N LEU A 30 37.88 -25.23 -4.51
CA LEU A 30 39.16 -25.75 -4.08
C LEU A 30 39.04 -26.15 -2.61
N SER A 31 38.74 -27.42 -2.38
CA SER A 31 38.85 -28.05 -1.07
C SER A 31 40.29 -27.87 -0.59
N ILE A 32 40.50 -26.95 0.36
CA ILE A 32 41.77 -26.82 1.07
C ILE A 32 42.04 -28.20 1.70
N PRO A 33 43.12 -28.89 1.33
CA PRO A 33 43.50 -30.10 2.04
C PRO A 33 43.95 -29.68 3.44
N ASP A 34 43.46 -30.36 4.48
CA ASP A 34 43.98 -30.21 5.84
C ASP A 34 45.41 -30.76 5.92
N VAL A 35 46.38 -30.00 5.39
CA VAL A 35 47.80 -30.24 5.56
C VAL A 35 48.15 -29.85 6.99
N TRP A 36 47.91 -30.80 7.90
CA TRP A 36 48.35 -30.74 9.28
C TRP A 36 49.86 -30.50 9.32
N VAL A 37 50.27 -29.26 9.60
CA VAL A 37 51.62 -28.92 10.02
C VAL A 37 51.79 -29.49 11.44
N LYS A 38 52.03 -30.80 11.51
CA LYS A 38 52.55 -31.44 12.73
C LYS A 38 53.86 -30.73 13.08
N PRO A 39 54.11 -30.39 14.36
CA PRO A 39 55.43 -29.98 14.79
C PRO A 39 56.46 -31.04 14.38
N LEU A 40 57.62 -30.60 13.89
CA LEU A 40 58.76 -31.46 13.59
C LEU A 40 59.39 -31.97 14.89
N GLY A 41 58.73 -32.93 15.55
CA GLY A 41 59.32 -33.72 16.61
C GLY A 41 60.45 -34.58 16.06
N HIS A 42 61.63 -34.51 16.67
CA HIS A 42 62.73 -35.41 16.34
C HIS A 42 62.35 -36.87 16.65
N ASN A 43 62.11 -37.66 15.60
CA ASN A 43 62.14 -39.12 15.66
C ASN A 43 63.50 -39.58 15.12
N PRO A 44 64.44 -40.03 15.99
CA PRO A 44 65.75 -40.51 15.57
C PRO A 44 65.68 -41.99 15.12
N VAL A 45 64.82 -42.28 14.13
CA VAL A 45 64.71 -43.60 13.49
C VAL A 45 64.53 -43.41 11.98
N LEU A 46 65.62 -42.99 11.34
CA LEU A 46 65.90 -43.38 9.96
C LEU A 46 66.73 -44.66 10.08
N ASN A 47 66.18 -45.79 9.65
CA ASN A 47 66.96 -47.02 9.60
C ASN A 47 68.04 -46.88 8.53
N ASP A 48 69.22 -47.39 8.88
CA ASP A 48 70.43 -47.25 8.07
C ASP A 48 70.47 -48.34 7.00
N ASP A 49 69.67 -48.18 5.93
CA ASP A 49 69.71 -49.04 4.73
C ASP A 49 70.99 -48.76 3.88
N SER A 50 72.13 -48.53 4.54
CA SER A 50 73.45 -48.25 3.96
C SER A 50 74.23 -49.53 3.61
N GLU A 51 73.55 -50.54 3.05
CA GLU A 51 74.20 -51.70 2.45
C GLU A 51 74.17 -51.60 0.91
N ASN A 52 75.34 -51.74 0.27
CA ASN A 52 75.56 -51.66 -1.17
C ASN A 52 75.22 -50.32 -1.86
N PHE A 53 75.57 -49.19 -1.23
CA PHE A 53 76.18 -48.13 -2.03
C PHE A 53 77.60 -48.58 -2.44
N THR A 54 77.72 -49.22 -3.60
CA THR A 54 79.03 -49.48 -4.19
C THR A 54 79.75 -48.14 -4.43
N PRO A 55 81.08 -48.06 -4.28
CA PRO A 55 81.79 -46.81 -4.53
C PRO A 55 81.60 -46.36 -5.99
N PHE A 56 80.80 -45.32 -6.21
CA PHE A 56 80.51 -44.76 -7.54
C PHE A 56 81.73 -44.04 -8.17
N PHE A 57 82.91 -44.17 -7.54
CA PHE A 57 84.20 -43.66 -7.96
C PHE A 57 85.24 -44.77 -7.79
N GLU A 58 85.04 -45.90 -8.46
CA GLU A 58 86.17 -46.74 -8.86
C GLU A 58 86.96 -45.93 -9.90
N ILE A 59 88.02 -45.25 -9.42
CA ILE A 59 88.86 -44.41 -10.26
C ILE A 59 89.68 -45.35 -11.15
N ASP A 60 89.19 -45.52 -12.36
CA ASP A 60 89.81 -46.16 -13.52
C ASP A 60 91.34 -46.03 -13.51
N GLU A 61 92.08 -47.11 -13.28
CA GLU A 61 93.55 -47.05 -13.15
C GLU A 61 94.21 -46.49 -14.42
N ALA A 62 93.63 -46.74 -15.59
CA ALA A 62 94.10 -46.20 -16.86
C ALA A 62 93.89 -44.67 -16.98
N TYR A 63 92.96 -44.09 -16.22
CA TYR A 63 92.74 -42.64 -16.15
C TYR A 63 93.87 -41.93 -15.39
N GLU A 64 94.18 -42.39 -14.18
CA GLU A 64 95.26 -41.79 -13.38
C GLU A 64 96.62 -41.94 -14.06
N ILE A 65 96.90 -43.09 -14.67
CA ILE A 65 98.12 -43.30 -15.47
C ILE A 65 98.18 -42.33 -16.67
N ALA A 66 97.08 -42.16 -17.41
CA ALA A 66 97.04 -41.26 -18.56
C ALA A 66 97.13 -39.78 -18.17
N LEU A 67 96.51 -39.38 -17.06
CA LEU A 67 96.59 -38.03 -16.51
C LEU A 67 97.99 -37.73 -15.96
N ALA A 68 98.64 -38.71 -15.32
CA ALA A 68 100.02 -38.59 -14.83
C ALA A 68 101.03 -38.42 -15.98
N GLU A 69 100.94 -39.19 -17.06
CA GLU A 69 101.83 -39.00 -18.21
C GLU A 69 101.53 -37.68 -18.95
N LEU A 70 100.27 -37.28 -19.11
CA LEU A 70 99.94 -35.97 -19.70
C LEU A 70 100.53 -34.81 -18.88
N ASN A 71 100.43 -34.88 -17.56
CA ASN A 71 101.09 -33.93 -16.66
C ASN A 71 102.62 -33.99 -16.81
N GLN A 72 103.21 -35.19 -16.94
CA GLN A 72 104.64 -35.34 -17.19
C GLN A 72 105.06 -34.68 -18.51
N LEU A 73 104.35 -34.92 -19.62
CA LEU A 73 104.59 -34.30 -20.92
C LEU A 73 104.55 -32.76 -20.85
N SER A 74 103.62 -32.20 -20.08
CA SER A 74 103.53 -30.74 -19.85
C SER A 74 104.77 -30.13 -19.16
N SER A 75 105.56 -30.96 -18.47
CA SER A 75 106.79 -30.59 -17.75
C SER A 75 108.10 -30.92 -18.49
N LYS A 76 108.02 -31.61 -19.64
CA LYS A 76 109.16 -31.93 -20.53
C LYS A 76 109.56 -30.69 -21.36
N SER A 77 110.21 -30.88 -22.52
CA SER A 77 110.65 -29.77 -23.36
C SER A 77 109.49 -28.90 -23.87
N SER A 78 109.79 -27.68 -24.32
CA SER A 78 108.79 -26.77 -24.89
C SER A 78 107.97 -27.38 -26.03
N CYS A 79 108.56 -28.26 -26.84
CA CYS A 79 107.85 -29.02 -27.87
C CYS A 79 106.79 -29.95 -27.24
N HIS A 80 107.18 -30.78 -26.26
CA HIS A 80 106.27 -31.70 -25.56
C HIS A 80 105.13 -30.95 -24.87
N LYS A 81 105.43 -29.81 -24.24
CA LYS A 81 104.42 -28.94 -23.63
C LYS A 81 103.42 -28.40 -24.66
N ILE A 82 103.90 -27.86 -25.79
CA ILE A 82 103.03 -27.35 -26.87
C ILE A 82 102.17 -28.46 -27.50
N ALA A 83 102.72 -29.67 -27.66
CA ALA A 83 101.97 -30.83 -28.14
C ALA A 83 100.85 -31.23 -27.15
N SER A 84 101.15 -31.20 -25.85
CA SER A 84 100.19 -31.52 -24.77
C SER A 84 99.09 -30.45 -24.66
N GLU A 85 99.45 -29.17 -24.70
CA GLU A 85 98.48 -28.06 -24.69
C GLU A 85 97.60 -28.07 -25.96
N SER A 86 98.15 -28.43 -27.12
CA SER A 86 97.37 -28.65 -28.34
C SER A 86 96.40 -29.81 -28.17
N LEU A 87 96.82 -30.95 -27.59
CA LEU A 87 95.94 -32.09 -27.33
C LEU A 87 94.78 -31.68 -26.42
N VAL A 88 95.05 -31.10 -25.24
CA VAL A 88 94.01 -30.70 -24.28
C VAL A 88 93.02 -29.71 -24.89
N GLY A 89 93.52 -28.72 -25.65
CA GLY A 89 92.67 -27.75 -26.35
C GLY A 89 91.83 -28.36 -27.46
N ASP A 90 92.39 -29.27 -28.26
CA ASP A 90 91.69 -29.98 -29.33
C ASP A 90 90.67 -30.98 -28.75
N CYS A 91 90.98 -31.68 -27.65
CA CYS A 91 90.08 -32.62 -26.95
C CYS A 91 88.87 -31.95 -26.30
N ARG A 92 89.02 -30.71 -25.79
CA ARG A 92 87.89 -29.91 -25.29
C ARG A 92 86.82 -29.65 -26.36
N SER A 93 87.18 -29.70 -27.65
CA SER A 93 86.23 -29.50 -28.75
C SER A 93 85.46 -30.76 -29.18
N ILE A 94 85.81 -31.94 -28.65
CA ILE A 94 85.17 -33.22 -28.99
C ILE A 94 84.06 -33.49 -27.97
N GLY A 95 82.83 -33.11 -28.34
CA GLY A 95 81.63 -33.22 -27.51
C GLY A 95 81.26 -34.65 -27.08
N ILE A 96 80.26 -34.77 -26.20
CA ILE A 96 80.00 -36.01 -25.44
C ILE A 96 79.75 -37.22 -26.35
N ASP A 97 78.92 -37.05 -27.38
CA ASP A 97 78.58 -38.07 -28.38
C ASP A 97 79.51 -38.06 -29.62
N GLY A 98 80.60 -37.30 -29.56
CA GLY A 98 81.52 -37.12 -30.69
C GLY A 98 82.35 -38.36 -30.97
N GLU A 99 82.14 -38.98 -32.13
CA GLU A 99 83.08 -39.92 -32.72
C GLU A 99 84.48 -39.26 -32.73
N GLU A 100 85.43 -39.90 -32.04
CA GLU A 100 86.72 -39.28 -31.72
C GLU A 100 87.44 -38.86 -32.99
N ASP A 101 87.80 -37.58 -33.10
CA ASP A 101 88.40 -37.07 -34.32
C ASP A 101 89.79 -37.70 -34.54
N GLU A 102 89.86 -38.69 -35.43
CA GLU A 102 91.08 -39.33 -35.93
C GLU A 102 92.12 -38.29 -36.38
N ASN A 103 91.70 -37.09 -36.81
CA ASN A 103 92.59 -36.00 -37.14
C ASN A 103 93.32 -35.43 -35.90
N SER A 104 92.70 -35.38 -34.72
CA SER A 104 93.39 -35.10 -33.45
C SER A 104 94.42 -36.17 -33.14
N ARG A 105 94.04 -37.46 -33.27
CA ARG A 105 94.92 -38.60 -32.98
C ARG A 105 96.17 -38.61 -33.86
N ILE A 106 95.99 -38.39 -35.16
CA ILE A 106 97.08 -38.26 -36.14
C ILE A 106 97.94 -37.03 -35.82
N LEU A 107 97.32 -35.87 -35.53
CA LEU A 107 98.04 -34.63 -35.25
C LEU A 107 98.90 -34.75 -33.99
N PHE A 108 98.34 -35.21 -32.88
CA PHE A 108 99.07 -35.42 -31.62
C PHE A 108 100.14 -36.48 -31.77
N GLY A 109 99.82 -37.65 -32.32
CA GLY A 109 100.78 -38.74 -32.50
C GLY A 109 101.98 -38.33 -33.36
N VAL A 110 101.76 -37.46 -34.36
CA VAL A 110 102.82 -36.87 -35.18
C VAL A 110 103.59 -35.76 -34.45
N GLN A 111 102.89 -34.86 -33.73
CA GLN A 111 103.51 -33.78 -32.96
C GLN A 111 104.45 -34.32 -31.88
N LEU A 112 103.97 -35.28 -31.07
CA LEU A 112 104.75 -35.85 -29.98
C LEU A 112 105.92 -36.68 -30.51
N ALA A 113 105.73 -37.48 -31.57
CA ALA A 113 106.82 -38.18 -32.25
C ALA A 113 107.90 -37.22 -32.78
N ALA A 114 107.51 -36.07 -33.36
CA ALA A 114 108.48 -35.05 -33.77
C ALA A 114 109.26 -34.46 -32.57
N CYS A 115 108.59 -34.24 -31.43
CA CYS A 115 109.25 -33.77 -30.21
C CYS A 115 110.22 -34.82 -29.60
N GLU A 116 109.91 -36.11 -29.71
CA GLU A 116 110.83 -37.20 -29.35
C GLU A 116 112.06 -37.19 -30.26
N PHE A 117 111.89 -37.14 -31.59
CA PHE A 117 113.02 -37.11 -32.52
C PHE A 117 113.91 -35.87 -32.35
N GLU A 118 113.34 -34.72 -31.99
CA GLU A 118 114.11 -33.51 -31.66
C GLU A 118 114.92 -33.64 -30.35
N VAL A 119 114.42 -34.38 -29.36
CA VAL A 119 115.14 -34.63 -28.09
C VAL A 119 116.21 -35.70 -28.25
N ASP A 120 115.93 -36.78 -28.99
CA ASP A 120 116.88 -37.87 -29.25
C ASP A 120 117.95 -37.51 -30.31
N GLY A 121 117.85 -36.34 -30.94
CA GLY A 121 118.77 -35.89 -31.99
C GLY A 121 118.66 -36.68 -33.30
N LEU A 122 117.53 -37.35 -33.53
CA LEU A 122 117.30 -38.20 -34.70
C LEU A 122 116.92 -37.36 -35.92
N GLU A 123 117.44 -37.72 -37.10
CA GLU A 123 116.95 -37.11 -38.35
C GLU A 123 115.51 -37.55 -38.66
N PHE A 124 114.65 -36.58 -38.97
CA PHE A 124 113.26 -36.80 -39.34
C PHE A 124 112.76 -35.84 -40.45
N PRO A 125 111.64 -36.16 -41.12
CA PRO A 125 111.19 -35.45 -42.34
C PRO A 125 110.86 -33.96 -42.12
N TYR A 126 111.16 -33.10 -43.10
CA TYR A 126 110.90 -31.65 -42.99
C TYR A 126 109.40 -31.33 -42.91
N GLU A 127 108.54 -32.20 -43.46
CA GLU A 127 107.09 -32.10 -43.31
C GLU A 127 106.68 -32.07 -41.83
N CYS A 128 107.42 -32.72 -40.93
CA CYS A 128 107.05 -32.89 -39.53
C CYS A 128 107.51 -31.75 -38.59
N ARG A 129 108.37 -30.83 -39.05
CA ARG A 129 109.09 -29.91 -38.13
C ARG A 129 108.25 -28.81 -37.47
N ARG A 130 107.07 -28.44 -38.02
CA ARG A 130 106.21 -27.37 -37.44
C ARG A 130 104.74 -27.47 -37.85
N PHE A 131 103.85 -27.42 -36.88
CA PHE A 131 102.39 -27.49 -37.07
C PHE A 131 101.72 -26.14 -36.76
N GLU A 132 102.07 -25.11 -37.54
CA GLU A 132 101.58 -23.74 -37.36
C GLU A 132 100.30 -23.41 -38.17
N GLY A 133 99.30 -22.81 -37.52
CA GLY A 133 98.10 -22.25 -38.13
C GLY A 133 96.80 -22.94 -37.70
N THR A 134 95.76 -22.81 -38.53
CA THR A 134 94.42 -23.38 -38.28
C THR A 134 94.46 -24.91 -38.17
N ARG A 135 93.47 -25.50 -37.49
CA ARG A 135 93.42 -26.94 -37.19
C ARG A 135 93.54 -27.79 -38.46
N GLU A 136 92.81 -27.42 -39.51
CA GLU A 136 92.80 -28.10 -40.82
C GLU A 136 94.19 -28.09 -41.47
N LYS A 137 94.93 -26.96 -41.35
CA LYS A 137 96.30 -26.82 -41.85
C LYS A 137 97.29 -27.67 -41.03
N ARG A 138 97.13 -27.73 -39.70
CA ARG A 138 97.92 -28.62 -38.83
C ARG A 138 97.69 -30.09 -39.20
N VAL A 139 96.43 -30.50 -39.31
CA VAL A 139 95.98 -31.85 -39.68
C VAL A 139 96.48 -32.28 -41.05
N ARG A 140 96.35 -31.43 -42.08
CA ARG A 140 96.88 -31.73 -43.43
C ARG A 140 98.38 -32.01 -43.37
N ARG A 141 99.13 -31.15 -42.69
CA ARG A 141 100.59 -31.32 -42.56
C ARG A 141 100.97 -32.54 -41.73
N ALA A 142 100.18 -32.91 -40.72
CA ALA A 142 100.37 -34.15 -39.97
C ALA A 142 100.19 -35.38 -40.86
N LYS A 143 99.18 -35.40 -41.74
CA LYS A 143 99.00 -36.47 -42.74
C LYS A 143 100.13 -36.53 -43.77
N GLU A 144 100.66 -35.39 -44.20
CA GLU A 144 101.84 -35.31 -45.09
C GLU A 144 103.11 -35.85 -44.41
N CYS A 145 103.33 -35.53 -43.13
CA CYS A 145 104.40 -36.09 -42.31
C CYS A 145 104.23 -37.61 -42.11
N LEU A 146 103.04 -38.08 -41.78
CA LEU A 146 102.72 -39.49 -41.51
C LEU A 146 103.10 -40.41 -42.69
N GLN A 147 102.86 -39.97 -43.93
CA GLN A 147 103.28 -40.67 -45.16
C GLN A 147 104.81 -40.82 -45.34
N LYS A 148 105.60 -40.10 -44.52
CA LYS A 148 107.06 -40.24 -44.44
C LYS A 148 107.47 -41.07 -43.23
N LEU A 149 106.84 -40.87 -42.06
CA LEU A 149 107.12 -41.66 -40.86
C LEU A 149 106.89 -43.15 -41.10
N ALA A 150 105.83 -43.52 -41.81
CA ALA A 150 105.53 -44.90 -42.22
C ALA A 150 106.60 -45.58 -43.11
N ARG A 151 107.65 -44.86 -43.54
CA ARG A 151 108.75 -45.40 -44.38
C ARG A 151 109.93 -45.96 -43.59
N LYS A 152 110.01 -45.75 -42.27
CA LYS A 152 111.00 -46.37 -41.38
C LYS A 152 110.28 -46.91 -40.14
N SER A 153 110.62 -48.13 -39.70
CA SER A 153 109.99 -48.74 -38.52
C SER A 153 110.16 -47.91 -37.25
N GLN A 154 111.37 -47.36 -37.00
CA GLN A 154 111.66 -46.51 -35.85
C GLN A 154 110.71 -45.29 -35.76
N TRP A 155 110.55 -44.57 -36.88
CA TRP A 155 109.63 -43.43 -36.97
C TRP A 155 108.17 -43.84 -36.81
N TRP A 156 107.78 -44.98 -37.39
CA TRP A 156 106.43 -45.53 -37.27
C TRP A 156 106.08 -45.93 -35.84
N THR A 157 106.99 -46.59 -35.11
CA THR A 157 106.76 -47.06 -33.73
C THR A 157 106.51 -45.91 -32.76
N SER A 158 107.32 -44.85 -32.80
CA SER A 158 107.11 -43.64 -31.99
C SER A 158 105.72 -43.03 -32.30
N TYR A 159 105.40 -42.82 -33.57
CA TYR A 159 104.08 -42.33 -33.98
C TYR A 159 102.92 -43.23 -33.51
N SER A 160 103.04 -44.56 -33.69
CA SER A 160 101.95 -45.49 -33.37
C SER A 160 101.68 -45.55 -31.87
N ASN A 161 102.73 -45.49 -31.05
CA ASN A 161 102.63 -45.46 -29.59
C ASN A 161 101.97 -44.16 -29.13
N ASN A 162 102.38 -43.02 -29.69
CA ASN A 162 101.83 -41.72 -29.33
C ASN A 162 100.38 -41.52 -29.83
N ARG A 163 100.01 -42.07 -30.99
CA ARG A 163 98.60 -42.13 -31.44
C ARG A 163 97.73 -43.06 -30.56
N ALA A 164 98.31 -44.13 -30.00
CA ALA A 164 97.60 -45.02 -29.09
C ALA A 164 97.39 -44.34 -27.73
N ASN A 165 98.47 -43.89 -27.09
CA ASN A 165 98.44 -43.28 -25.76
C ASN A 165 97.68 -41.95 -25.72
N GLY A 166 97.70 -41.19 -26.83
CA GLY A 166 96.94 -39.95 -26.99
C GLY A 166 95.43 -40.10 -26.79
N PHE A 167 94.85 -41.29 -27.05
CA PHE A 167 93.45 -41.60 -26.74
C PHE A 167 93.17 -41.44 -25.24
N SER A 168 93.94 -42.16 -24.42
CA SER A 168 93.76 -42.20 -22.97
C SER A 168 94.04 -40.83 -22.36
N MET A 169 95.06 -40.11 -22.84
CA MET A 169 95.35 -38.74 -22.43
C MET A 169 94.22 -37.76 -22.79
N CYS A 170 93.62 -37.91 -23.99
CA CYS A 170 92.50 -37.08 -24.44
C CYS A 170 91.24 -37.31 -23.58
N SER A 171 90.93 -38.58 -23.33
CA SER A 171 89.85 -39.01 -22.43
C SER A 171 90.07 -38.47 -21.01
N ALA A 172 91.29 -38.58 -20.47
CA ALA A 172 91.63 -38.09 -19.14
C ALA A 172 91.54 -36.56 -19.03
N ALA A 173 92.12 -35.83 -20.00
CA ALA A 173 92.02 -34.39 -20.08
C ALA A 173 90.56 -33.90 -20.16
N ARG A 174 89.71 -34.61 -20.91
CA ARG A 174 88.30 -34.26 -21.05
C ARG A 174 87.52 -34.54 -19.76
N ARG A 175 87.73 -35.68 -19.09
CA ARG A 175 87.13 -35.98 -17.78
C ARG A 175 87.47 -34.92 -16.71
N GLU A 176 88.70 -34.41 -16.66
CA GLU A 176 89.07 -33.29 -15.77
C GLU A 176 88.29 -32.01 -16.10
N ILE A 177 88.12 -31.67 -17.39
CA ILE A 177 87.34 -30.50 -17.83
C ILE A 177 85.86 -30.66 -17.47
N GLU A 178 85.26 -31.83 -17.77
CA GLU A 178 83.87 -32.15 -17.44
C GLU A 178 83.62 -32.10 -15.92
N LYS A 179 84.59 -32.56 -15.11
CA LYS A 179 84.55 -32.46 -13.65
C LYS A 179 84.51 -31.00 -13.17
N ASP A 180 85.39 -30.14 -13.66
CA ASP A 180 85.43 -28.73 -13.27
C ASP A 180 84.17 -27.96 -13.72
N GLU A 181 83.65 -28.24 -14.92
CA GLU A 181 82.38 -27.70 -15.39
C GLU A 181 81.19 -28.20 -14.54
N MET A 182 81.15 -29.50 -14.21
CA MET A 182 80.13 -30.08 -13.33
C MET A 182 80.18 -29.46 -11.92
N ILE A 183 81.38 -29.25 -11.35
CA ILE A 183 81.57 -28.59 -10.05
C ILE A 183 81.09 -27.14 -10.10
N ASN A 184 81.37 -26.40 -11.19
CA ASN A 184 80.89 -25.03 -11.38
C ASN A 184 79.35 -24.98 -11.47
N VAL A 185 78.74 -25.87 -12.25
CA VAL A 185 77.28 -26.01 -12.36
C VAL A 185 76.65 -26.31 -10.99
N HIS A 186 77.17 -27.30 -10.25
CA HIS A 186 76.69 -27.61 -8.90
C HIS A 186 76.82 -26.42 -7.95
N ARG A 187 77.95 -25.71 -7.94
CA ARG A 187 78.14 -24.49 -7.12
C ARG A 187 77.10 -23.41 -7.44
N ASN A 188 76.70 -23.26 -8.69
CA ASN A 188 75.71 -22.26 -9.10
C ASN A 188 74.27 -22.71 -8.81
N ILE A 189 73.95 -24.00 -8.95
CA ILE A 189 72.68 -24.59 -8.50
C ILE A 189 72.53 -24.44 -6.99
N THR A 190 73.54 -24.81 -6.19
CA THR A 190 73.50 -24.69 -4.71
C THR A 190 73.26 -23.26 -4.24
N LYS A 191 73.92 -22.26 -4.83
CA LYS A 191 73.66 -20.82 -4.54
C LYS A 191 72.23 -20.42 -4.88
N THR A 192 71.71 -20.90 -6.01
CA THR A 192 70.33 -20.64 -6.46
C THR A 192 69.32 -21.28 -5.52
N HIS A 193 69.53 -22.52 -5.10
CA HIS A 193 68.71 -23.22 -4.10
C HIS A 193 68.73 -22.51 -2.75
N GLN A 194 69.91 -22.08 -2.26
CA GLN A 194 70.02 -21.31 -1.02
C GLN A 194 69.19 -20.02 -1.08
N SER A 195 69.28 -19.28 -2.20
CA SER A 195 68.52 -18.06 -2.43
C SER A 195 67.00 -18.34 -2.47
N LEU A 196 66.59 -19.41 -3.15
CA LEU A 196 65.20 -19.85 -3.21
C LEU A 196 64.65 -20.24 -1.83
N PHE A 197 65.41 -20.97 -1.02
CA PHE A 197 64.99 -21.33 0.34
C PHE A 197 64.80 -20.10 1.24
N THR A 198 65.70 -19.11 1.19
CA THR A 198 65.52 -17.87 1.97
C THR A 198 64.30 -17.07 1.53
N LEU A 199 63.99 -17.04 0.22
CA LEU A 199 62.78 -16.41 -0.31
C LEU A 199 61.51 -17.14 0.14
N ILE A 200 61.52 -18.48 0.15
CA ILE A 200 60.42 -19.32 0.64
C ILE A 200 60.20 -19.10 2.14
N GLU A 201 61.26 -19.04 2.96
CA GLU A 201 61.15 -18.80 4.41
C GLU A 201 60.48 -17.45 4.70
N VAL A 202 60.92 -16.37 4.04
CA VAL A 202 60.32 -15.03 4.17
C VAL A 202 58.86 -15.05 3.72
N SER A 203 58.56 -15.62 2.55
CA SER A 203 57.20 -15.70 2.01
C SER A 203 56.24 -16.47 2.92
N LEU A 204 56.66 -17.61 3.48
CA LEU A 204 55.89 -18.38 4.45
C LEU A 204 55.63 -17.58 5.74
N LYS A 205 56.65 -16.87 6.23
CA LYS A 205 56.54 -16.03 7.44
C LYS A 205 55.59 -14.85 7.23
N ASP A 206 55.61 -14.24 6.05
CA ASP A 206 54.72 -13.14 5.66
C ASP A 206 53.27 -13.63 5.49
N ALA A 207 53.06 -14.76 4.80
CA ALA A 207 51.76 -15.41 4.70
C ALA A 207 51.19 -15.82 6.07
N TRP A 208 52.01 -16.33 6.99
CA TRP A 208 51.58 -16.70 8.34
C TRP A 208 51.18 -15.48 9.19
N ARG A 209 51.92 -14.36 9.08
CA ARG A 209 51.50 -13.09 9.71
C ARG A 209 50.18 -12.58 9.12
N ALA A 210 49.99 -12.65 7.80
CA ALA A 210 48.76 -12.24 7.13
C ALA A 210 47.54 -13.08 7.59
N ALA A 211 47.69 -14.40 7.66
CA ALA A 211 46.67 -15.30 8.16
C ALA A 211 46.28 -14.99 9.63
N ASN A 212 47.25 -14.73 10.50
CA ASN A 212 46.98 -14.38 11.90
C ASN A 212 46.29 -13.02 12.06
N MET A 213 46.63 -12.02 11.24
CA MET A 213 45.90 -10.75 11.22
C MET A 213 44.45 -10.94 10.73
N GLN A 214 44.22 -11.85 9.78
CA GLN A 214 42.88 -12.17 9.31
C GLN A 214 42.05 -12.91 10.38
N THR A 215 42.63 -13.86 11.12
CA THR A 215 41.91 -14.55 12.21
C THR A 215 41.60 -13.62 13.38
N GLU A 216 42.52 -12.72 13.75
CA GLU A 216 42.27 -11.70 14.78
C GLU A 216 41.17 -10.70 14.34
N ALA A 217 41.21 -10.22 13.09
CA ALA A 217 40.17 -9.36 12.54
C ALA A 217 38.80 -10.07 12.48
N THR A 218 38.78 -11.35 12.12
CA THR A 218 37.56 -12.17 12.09
C THR A 218 36.99 -12.39 13.50
N ALA A 219 37.85 -12.61 14.51
CA ALA A 219 37.44 -12.72 15.90
C ALA A 219 36.85 -11.41 16.45
N LYS A 220 37.45 -10.26 16.12
CA LYS A 220 36.92 -8.93 16.44
C LYS A 220 35.56 -8.69 15.78
N LEU A 221 35.44 -8.97 14.48
CA LEU A 221 34.18 -8.85 13.73
C LEU A 221 33.09 -9.76 14.32
N LYS A 222 33.42 -11.02 14.64
CA LYS A 222 32.49 -11.94 15.29
C LYS A 222 31.96 -11.34 16.59
N LYS A 223 32.85 -10.83 17.46
CA LYS A 223 32.43 -10.20 18.71
C LYS A 223 31.50 -9.00 18.46
N SER A 224 31.84 -8.11 17.52
CA SER A 224 30.99 -6.97 17.17
C SER A 224 29.60 -7.37 16.66
N ILE A 225 29.47 -8.53 16.00
CA ILE A 225 28.18 -9.10 15.58
C ILE A 225 27.42 -9.68 16.79
N GLU A 226 28.11 -10.32 17.74
CA GLU A 226 27.52 -10.85 18.97
C GLU A 226 27.03 -9.72 19.90
N ASP A 227 27.83 -8.65 20.06
CA ASP A 227 27.48 -7.44 20.81
C ASP A 227 26.23 -6.77 20.17
N LEU A 228 26.25 -6.50 18.86
CA LEU A 228 25.12 -5.90 18.10
C LEU A 228 23.84 -6.76 18.14
N ALA A 229 23.98 -8.08 18.16
CA ALA A 229 22.84 -9.00 18.25
C ALA A 229 22.17 -8.94 19.64
N GLU A 230 22.90 -8.67 20.72
CA GLU A 230 22.32 -8.47 22.04
C GLU A 230 21.72 -7.08 22.22
N ASP A 231 22.35 -6.02 21.67
CA ASP A 231 21.75 -4.67 21.61
C ASP A 231 20.39 -4.70 20.88
N TYR A 232 20.31 -5.40 19.74
CA TYR A 232 19.05 -5.58 19.00
C TYR A 232 17.99 -6.36 19.79
N ARG A 233 18.39 -7.38 20.57
CA ARG A 233 17.47 -8.07 21.50
C ARG A 233 17.00 -7.14 22.61
N GLY A 234 17.89 -6.32 23.17
CA GLY A 234 17.57 -5.28 24.15
C GLY A 234 16.52 -4.30 23.63
N ALA A 235 16.80 -3.66 22.49
CA ALA A 235 15.85 -2.76 21.83
C ALA A 235 14.49 -3.43 21.55
N LYS A 236 14.48 -4.70 21.11
CA LYS A 236 13.25 -5.46 20.89
C LYS A 236 12.47 -5.75 22.18
N ARG A 237 13.13 -6.03 23.31
CA ARG A 237 12.46 -6.18 24.62
C ARG A 237 11.78 -4.88 25.03
N ASN A 238 12.53 -3.77 25.01
CA ASN A 238 12.05 -2.46 25.42
C ASN A 238 10.86 -2.00 24.56
N LEU A 239 10.93 -2.19 23.23
CA LEU A 239 9.82 -1.87 22.33
C LEU A 239 8.56 -2.72 22.62
N ALA A 240 8.72 -3.99 22.99
CA ALA A 240 7.59 -4.83 23.38
C ALA A 240 6.95 -4.34 24.70
N GLU A 241 7.76 -3.98 25.69
CA GLU A 241 7.31 -3.44 26.99
C GLU A 241 6.59 -2.09 26.83
N ASP A 242 7.15 -1.17 26.03
CA ASP A 242 6.50 0.10 25.67
C ASP A 242 5.17 -0.14 24.93
N THR A 243 5.11 -1.15 24.06
CA THR A 243 3.88 -1.51 23.33
C THR A 243 2.81 -2.09 24.26
N THR A 244 3.17 -2.95 25.22
CA THR A 244 2.21 -3.43 26.23
C THR A 244 1.74 -2.28 27.12
N ARG A 245 2.65 -1.45 27.64
CA ARG A 245 2.30 -0.29 28.48
C ARG A 245 1.38 0.70 27.75
N MET A 246 1.60 0.93 26.45
CA MET A 246 0.71 1.73 25.62
C MET A 246 -0.66 1.07 25.42
N THR A 247 -0.70 -0.25 25.21
CA THR A 247 -1.95 -1.01 25.04
C THR A 247 -2.78 -0.99 26.33
N ASP A 248 -2.17 -1.21 27.49
CA ASP A 248 -2.84 -1.14 28.80
C ASP A 248 -3.36 0.27 29.08
N THR A 249 -2.58 1.30 28.73
CA THR A 249 -3.00 2.71 28.82
C THR A 249 -4.19 3.01 27.88
N MET A 250 -4.21 2.46 26.67
CA MET A 250 -5.33 2.59 25.75
C MET A 250 -6.59 1.87 26.25
N ASN A 251 -6.46 0.65 26.78
CA ASN A 251 -7.57 -0.12 27.35
C ASN A 251 -8.18 0.62 28.55
N GLY A 252 -7.36 1.06 29.52
CA GLY A 252 -7.81 1.86 30.66
C GLY A 252 -8.31 3.28 30.29
N ASN A 253 -8.03 3.77 29.08
CA ASN A 253 -8.68 4.97 28.55
C ASN A 253 -10.04 4.66 27.92
N LEU A 254 -10.14 3.56 27.15
CA LEU A 254 -11.35 3.11 26.50
C LEU A 254 -12.44 2.70 27.51
N GLU A 255 -12.05 1.97 28.57
CA GLU A 255 -12.93 1.58 29.67
C GLU A 255 -13.51 2.81 30.38
N ARG A 256 -12.66 3.77 30.77
CA ARG A 256 -13.11 5.05 31.37
C ARG A 256 -13.95 5.91 30.43
N LEU A 257 -13.80 5.79 29.11
CA LEU A 257 -14.69 6.43 28.13
C LEU A 257 -16.04 5.70 28.06
N TYR A 258 -16.04 4.36 28.13
CA TYR A 258 -17.24 3.53 28.11
C TYR A 258 -18.10 3.74 29.36
N GLU A 259 -17.51 3.77 30.56
CA GLU A 259 -18.19 4.10 31.82
C GLU A 259 -18.87 5.49 31.77
N ARG A 260 -18.15 6.49 31.24
CA ARG A 260 -18.68 7.86 31.04
C ARG A 260 -19.82 7.85 30.03
N GLY A 261 -19.71 7.05 28.96
CA GLY A 261 -20.77 6.84 27.97
C GLY A 261 -22.03 6.25 28.59
N GLN A 262 -21.93 5.13 29.32
CA GLN A 262 -23.05 4.54 30.05
C GLN A 262 -23.67 5.54 31.05
N THR A 263 -22.84 6.26 31.80
CA THR A 263 -23.30 7.28 32.75
C THR A 263 -24.08 8.42 32.07
N ALA A 264 -23.66 8.83 30.87
CA ALA A 264 -24.37 9.83 30.07
C ALA A 264 -25.69 9.28 29.51
N VAL A 265 -25.72 8.03 29.05
CA VAL A 265 -26.94 7.36 28.57
C VAL A 265 -27.96 7.23 29.70
N GLY A 266 -27.61 6.74 30.89
CA GLY A 266 -28.54 6.63 32.01
C GLY A 266 -29.11 7.99 32.48
N ARG A 267 -28.34 9.08 32.36
CA ARG A 267 -28.85 10.45 32.59
C ARG A 267 -29.83 10.90 31.50
N LEU A 268 -29.61 10.49 30.26
CA LEU A 268 -30.52 10.76 29.15
C LEU A 268 -31.82 9.96 29.29
N GLU A 269 -31.76 8.67 29.63
CA GLU A 269 -32.93 7.82 29.91
C GLU A 269 -33.79 8.39 31.06
N LEU A 270 -33.16 8.81 32.16
CA LEU A 270 -33.86 9.48 33.27
C LEU A 270 -34.52 10.80 32.82
N SER A 271 -33.89 11.52 31.88
CA SER A 271 -34.46 12.76 31.32
C SER A 271 -35.64 12.46 30.38
N ILE A 272 -35.53 11.44 29.54
CA ILE A 272 -36.61 10.93 28.67
C ILE A 272 -37.80 10.47 29.52
N HIS A 273 -37.57 9.74 30.61
CA HIS A 273 -38.63 9.29 31.52
C HIS A 273 -39.33 10.47 32.22
N LYS A 274 -38.59 11.52 32.62
CA LYS A 274 -39.17 12.77 33.15
C LYS A 274 -40.01 13.52 32.11
N VAL A 275 -39.54 13.63 30.87
CA VAL A 275 -40.30 14.26 29.78
C VAL A 275 -41.55 13.45 29.45
N ARG A 276 -41.44 12.12 29.38
CA ARG A 276 -42.57 11.22 29.13
C ARG A 276 -43.63 11.32 30.22
N THR A 277 -43.25 11.19 31.49
CA THR A 277 -44.20 11.31 32.61
C THR A 277 -44.81 12.71 32.77
N ALA A 278 -44.14 13.77 32.28
CA ALA A 278 -44.74 15.09 32.16
C ALA A 278 -45.76 15.17 31.00
N ALA A 279 -45.45 14.57 29.84
CA ALA A 279 -46.35 14.49 28.69
C ALA A 279 -47.60 13.63 29.00
N ASP A 280 -47.42 12.46 29.63
CA ASP A 280 -48.52 11.59 30.04
C ASP A 280 -49.49 12.32 31.00
N ARG A 281 -48.97 13.12 31.94
CA ARG A 281 -49.78 13.99 32.81
C ARG A 281 -50.53 15.08 32.03
N GLN A 282 -49.89 15.67 31.03
CA GLN A 282 -50.51 16.69 30.19
C GLN A 282 -51.63 16.11 29.30
N VAL A 283 -51.45 14.87 28.80
CA VAL A 283 -52.50 14.13 28.09
C VAL A 283 -53.68 13.85 29.01
N ASN A 284 -53.45 13.34 30.22
CA ASN A 284 -54.53 13.08 31.18
C ASN A 284 -55.31 14.36 31.56
N LEU A 285 -54.62 15.47 31.80
CA LEU A 285 -55.26 16.78 32.03
C LEU A 285 -56.10 17.24 30.83
N MET A 286 -55.67 16.93 29.61
CA MET A 286 -56.42 17.26 28.39
C MET A 286 -57.66 16.37 28.23
N ASP A 287 -57.58 15.10 28.64
CA ASP A 287 -58.70 14.14 28.65
C ASP A 287 -59.75 14.51 29.72
N GLU A 288 -59.32 14.84 30.94
CA GLU A 288 -60.18 15.40 31.99
C GLU A 288 -60.90 16.68 31.52
N THR A 289 -60.17 17.57 30.83
CA THR A 289 -60.73 18.80 30.25
C THR A 289 -61.76 18.50 29.16
N LEU A 290 -61.48 17.55 28.25
CA LEU A 290 -62.40 17.13 27.19
C LEU A 290 -63.66 16.46 27.76
N SER A 291 -63.52 15.65 28.81
CA SER A 291 -64.65 15.04 29.53
C SER A 291 -65.54 16.08 30.23
N SER A 292 -64.92 17.10 30.85
CA SER A 292 -65.65 18.24 31.43
C SER A 292 -66.38 19.08 30.36
N ILE A 293 -65.78 19.27 29.19
CA ILE A 293 -66.42 19.94 28.04
C ILE A 293 -67.58 19.09 27.51
N SER A 294 -67.39 17.78 27.34
CA SER A 294 -68.42 16.86 26.83
C SER A 294 -69.66 16.84 27.72
N SER A 295 -69.48 16.65 29.02
CA SER A 295 -70.58 16.66 30.00
C SER A 295 -71.27 18.04 30.14
N THR A 296 -70.54 19.14 29.92
CA THR A 296 -71.14 20.48 29.80
C THR A 296 -71.98 20.62 28.52
N MET A 297 -71.48 20.07 27.40
CA MET A 297 -72.19 20.08 26.11
C MET A 297 -73.46 19.22 26.15
N GLU A 298 -73.43 18.05 26.77
CA GLU A 298 -74.62 17.19 27.00
C GLU A 298 -75.67 17.92 27.86
N ASN A 299 -75.27 18.55 28.98
CA ASN A 299 -76.16 19.38 29.79
C ASN A 299 -76.76 20.57 29.01
N SER A 300 -76.03 21.12 28.03
CA SER A 300 -76.57 22.17 27.16
C SER A 300 -77.59 21.63 26.14
N LEU A 301 -77.34 20.44 25.59
CA LEU A 301 -78.25 19.75 24.67
C LEU A 301 -79.57 19.36 25.33
N GLU A 302 -79.54 18.93 26.59
CA GLU A 302 -80.77 18.59 27.31
C GLU A 302 -81.65 19.81 27.59
N LYS A 303 -81.04 20.97 27.92
CA LYS A 303 -81.76 22.25 28.01
C LYS A 303 -82.37 22.70 26.68
N PHE A 304 -81.76 22.36 25.55
CA PHE A 304 -82.38 22.59 24.24
C PHE A 304 -83.60 21.68 24.00
N ARG A 305 -83.63 20.45 24.52
CA ARG A 305 -84.83 19.58 24.46
C ARG A 305 -85.98 20.12 25.32
N GLU A 306 -85.70 20.67 26.50
CA GLU A 306 -86.72 21.31 27.34
C GLU A 306 -87.40 22.49 26.63
N LEU A 307 -86.64 23.25 25.82
CA LEU A 307 -87.16 24.34 24.99
C LEU A 307 -88.02 23.85 23.81
N ASP A 308 -87.67 22.72 23.19
CA ASP A 308 -88.40 22.14 22.06
C ASP A 308 -89.80 21.65 22.49
N VAL A 309 -89.89 20.97 23.63
CA VAL A 309 -91.15 20.56 24.27
C VAL A 309 -92.02 21.77 24.63
N LEU A 310 -91.41 22.89 25.02
CA LEU A 310 -92.11 24.14 25.30
C LEU A 310 -92.69 24.77 24.00
N ALA A 311 -91.99 24.64 22.87
CA ALA A 311 -92.45 25.12 21.57
C ALA A 311 -93.67 24.35 21.05
N GLU A 312 -93.64 23.00 21.07
CA GLU A 312 -94.79 22.17 20.68
C GLU A 312 -96.04 22.47 21.53
N SER A 313 -95.86 22.72 22.84
CA SER A 313 -96.93 23.10 23.76
C SER A 313 -97.65 24.41 23.38
N GLN A 314 -96.99 25.33 22.67
CA GLN A 314 -97.61 26.57 22.20
C GLN A 314 -98.27 26.39 20.83
N ILE A 315 -97.69 25.58 19.94
CA ILE A 315 -98.26 25.27 18.62
C ILE A 315 -99.64 24.60 18.78
N MET A 316 -99.78 23.65 19.71
CA MET A 316 -101.07 23.01 19.99
C MET A 316 -102.15 23.99 20.52
N LYS A 317 -101.77 25.03 21.26
CA LYS A 317 -102.71 26.07 21.74
C LYS A 317 -103.15 27.00 20.61
N PHE A 318 -102.25 27.33 19.68
CA PHE A 318 -102.57 28.17 18.52
C PHE A 318 -103.61 27.52 17.60
N HIS A 319 -103.52 26.21 17.40
CA HIS A 319 -104.44 25.46 16.53
C HIS A 319 -105.89 25.42 17.06
N ALA A 320 -106.09 25.51 18.37
CA ALA A 320 -107.42 25.62 19.00
C ALA A 320 -108.06 27.01 18.83
N ILE A 321 -107.24 28.06 18.69
CA ILE A 321 -107.71 29.46 18.51
C ILE A 321 -108.06 29.71 17.04
N SER A 322 -107.39 29.06 16.09
CA SER A 322 -107.68 29.22 14.66
C SER A 322 -109.08 28.70 14.26
N GLY A 323 -109.61 27.69 14.95
CA GLY A 323 -110.89 27.07 14.61
C GLY A 323 -112.10 27.99 14.83
N THR A 324 -112.11 28.79 15.90
CA THR A 324 -113.24 29.65 16.27
C THR A 324 -113.37 30.91 15.40
N TYR A 325 -112.31 31.28 14.67
CA TYR A 325 -112.32 32.44 13.76
C TYR A 325 -113.04 32.14 12.43
N GLY A 326 -113.18 30.86 12.06
CA GLY A 326 -113.81 30.44 10.79
C GLY A 326 -115.33 30.58 10.76
N GLU A 327 -116.01 30.45 11.90
CA GLU A 327 -117.47 30.59 11.97
C GLU A 327 -117.91 32.07 12.03
N LEU A 328 -117.06 32.94 12.58
CA LEU A 328 -117.34 34.37 12.74
C LEU A 328 -117.37 35.14 11.40
N THR A 329 -116.50 34.77 10.45
CA THR A 329 -116.44 35.41 9.12
C THR A 329 -117.66 35.07 8.26
N GLY A 330 -118.15 33.83 8.33
CA GLY A 330 -119.37 33.39 7.63
C GLY A 330 -120.64 34.09 8.11
N ALA A 331 -120.71 34.48 9.39
CA ALA A 331 -121.78 35.31 9.93
C ALA A 331 -121.71 36.76 9.42
N HIS A 332 -120.50 37.33 9.32
CA HIS A 332 -120.30 38.72 8.95
C HIS A 332 -120.72 39.01 7.48
N GLN A 333 -120.40 38.10 6.56
CA GLN A 333 -120.67 38.29 5.12
C GLN A 333 -122.16 38.34 4.77
N LYS A 334 -123.01 37.56 5.47
CA LYS A 334 -124.48 37.60 5.31
C LYS A 334 -125.11 38.91 5.82
N LEU A 335 -124.44 39.62 6.73
CA LEU A 335 -124.93 40.92 7.22
C LEU A 335 -124.72 42.02 6.17
N THR A 336 -123.57 42.00 5.49
CA THR A 336 -123.23 42.96 4.41
C THR A 336 -124.20 42.84 3.23
N GLU A 337 -124.47 41.62 2.77
CA GLU A 337 -125.38 41.34 1.63
C GLU A 337 -126.85 41.71 1.90
N SER A 338 -127.22 41.87 3.18
CA SER A 338 -128.52 42.40 3.61
C SER A 338 -128.54 43.94 3.57
N SER A 339 -127.41 44.57 3.94
CA SER A 339 -127.30 46.03 4.01
C SER A 339 -127.35 46.73 2.64
N GLU A 340 -126.74 46.15 1.60
CA GLU A 340 -126.73 46.74 0.25
C GLU A 340 -128.13 46.83 -0.37
N LYS A 341 -128.98 45.83 -0.10
CA LYS A 341 -130.38 45.79 -0.56
C LYS A 341 -131.23 46.88 0.10
N LEU A 342 -130.92 47.26 1.34
CA LEU A 342 -131.55 48.41 2.02
C LEU A 342 -131.12 49.76 1.44
N VAL A 343 -129.86 49.90 1.01
CA VAL A 343 -129.36 51.14 0.38
C VAL A 343 -130.02 51.38 -0.98
N GLN A 344 -130.18 50.34 -1.82
CA GLN A 344 -130.89 50.48 -3.10
C GLN A 344 -132.35 50.93 -2.93
N ILE A 345 -133.05 50.43 -1.91
CA ILE A 345 -134.44 50.82 -1.64
C ILE A 345 -134.54 52.31 -1.22
N MET A 346 -133.61 52.82 -0.41
CA MET A 346 -133.60 54.24 -0.01
C MET A 346 -133.21 55.20 -1.14
N GLY A 347 -132.40 54.77 -2.10
CA GLY A 347 -132.10 55.56 -3.30
C GLY A 347 -133.37 55.89 -4.10
N ASN A 348 -134.13 54.85 -4.46
CA ASN A 348 -135.35 54.97 -5.27
C ASN A 348 -136.45 55.82 -4.59
N VAL A 349 -136.51 55.82 -3.26
CA VAL A 349 -137.45 56.66 -2.48
C VAL A 349 -137.02 58.13 -2.49
N THR A 350 -135.72 58.40 -2.49
CA THR A 350 -135.17 59.76 -2.47
C THR A 350 -135.37 60.47 -3.81
N GLU A 351 -135.21 59.75 -4.91
CA GLU A 351 -135.46 60.25 -6.27
C GLU A 351 -136.95 60.59 -6.50
N ALA A 352 -137.86 59.75 -6.00
CA ALA A 352 -139.30 60.01 -6.06
C ALA A 352 -139.76 61.22 -5.24
N LEU A 353 -139.03 61.61 -4.18
CA LEU A 353 -139.34 62.80 -3.38
C LEU A 353 -138.89 64.10 -4.08
N ALA A 354 -137.83 64.06 -4.89
CA ALA A 354 -137.37 65.23 -5.66
C ALA A 354 -138.37 65.66 -6.74
N ASP A 355 -138.95 64.70 -7.47
CA ASP A 355 -140.00 64.93 -8.47
C ASP A 355 -141.30 65.54 -7.87
N ILE A 356 -141.57 65.29 -6.59
CA ILE A 356 -142.70 65.88 -5.86
C ILE A 356 -142.39 67.33 -5.44
N ASP A 357 -141.20 67.60 -4.90
CA ASP A 357 -140.82 68.95 -4.42
C ASP A 357 -140.75 69.98 -5.57
N GLU A 358 -140.31 69.57 -6.75
CA GLU A 358 -140.32 70.44 -7.94
C GLU A 358 -141.74 70.77 -8.44
N LYS A 359 -142.69 69.84 -8.29
CA LYS A 359 -144.11 70.07 -8.59
C LYS A 359 -144.79 71.00 -7.58
N VAL A 360 -144.38 70.96 -6.30
CA VAL A 360 -144.86 71.90 -5.28
C VAL A 360 -144.40 73.32 -5.59
N ARG A 361 -143.10 73.54 -5.88
CA ARG A 361 -142.58 74.86 -6.28
C ARG A 361 -143.28 75.42 -7.53
N SER A 362 -143.62 74.58 -8.50
CA SER A 362 -144.39 74.96 -9.70
C SER A 362 -145.83 75.43 -9.38
N TRP A 363 -146.42 75.01 -8.26
CA TRP A 363 -147.74 75.47 -7.82
C TRP A 363 -147.69 76.78 -7.03
N GLU A 364 -146.69 76.99 -6.16
CA GLU A 364 -146.56 78.23 -5.38
C GLU A 364 -146.36 79.47 -6.26
N GLU A 365 -145.54 79.36 -7.32
CA GLU A 365 -145.30 80.48 -8.25
C GLU A 365 -146.57 80.92 -8.99
N ARG A 366 -147.56 80.01 -9.16
CA ARG A 366 -148.85 80.32 -9.78
C ARG A 366 -149.81 81.03 -8.81
N ILE A 367 -149.73 80.76 -7.51
CA ILE A 367 -150.60 81.38 -6.50
C ILE A 367 -150.18 82.84 -6.23
N SER A 368 -148.88 83.13 -6.30
CA SER A 368 -148.30 84.48 -6.11
C SER A 368 -148.92 85.58 -7.01
N LYS A 369 -149.39 85.23 -8.22
CA LYS A 369 -149.77 86.20 -9.26
C LYS A 369 -151.24 86.66 -9.26
N LEU A 370 -152.09 86.19 -8.33
CA LEU A 370 -153.53 86.56 -8.28
C LEU A 370 -153.99 87.04 -6.88
N GLY A 371 -153.12 87.75 -6.16
CA GLY A 371 -153.38 88.30 -4.82
C GLY A 371 -153.42 89.83 -4.72
N HIS A 372 -154.06 90.54 -5.66
CA HIS A 372 -154.09 92.01 -5.71
C HIS A 372 -155.52 92.61 -5.85
N SER A 373 -156.44 92.26 -4.96
CA SER A 373 -157.62 93.09 -4.62
C SER A 373 -158.46 92.46 -3.51
N ALA A 374 -158.87 93.27 -2.51
CA ALA A 374 -159.69 92.88 -1.34
C ALA A 374 -159.08 91.79 -0.42
N GLY A 375 -159.47 91.66 0.85
CA GLY A 375 -160.31 92.57 1.66
C GLY A 375 -161.03 91.83 2.78
N LEU A 376 -160.83 92.27 4.03
CA LEU A 376 -161.37 91.74 5.30
C LEU A 376 -160.86 90.35 5.77
N PRO A 377 -161.03 90.01 7.07
CA PRO A 377 -160.46 88.83 7.72
C PRO A 377 -161.55 87.90 8.32
N VAL A 378 -161.16 87.09 9.33
CA VAL A 378 -162.02 86.33 10.29
C VAL A 378 -162.43 84.89 9.89
N ALA A 379 -161.63 83.95 10.41
CA ALA A 379 -161.99 82.77 11.22
C ALA A 379 -163.07 81.73 10.80
N SER A 380 -162.68 80.45 10.97
CA SER A 380 -163.43 79.33 11.59
C SER A 380 -164.75 78.82 10.99
N PHE A 381 -164.72 77.59 10.45
CA PHE A 381 -165.57 76.42 10.81
C PHE A 381 -164.80 75.15 10.35
N LEU A 382 -164.46 74.13 11.14
CA LEU A 382 -165.21 73.13 11.94
C LEU A 382 -165.90 71.99 11.15
N LEU A 383 -165.75 70.75 11.67
CA LEU A 383 -166.33 69.45 11.28
C LEU A 383 -165.76 68.75 10.01
N GLY A 384 -165.54 67.42 10.00
CA GLY A 384 -165.54 66.45 11.11
C GLY A 384 -165.60 64.95 10.72
N GLY A 385 -165.24 64.05 11.66
CA GLY A 385 -165.49 62.59 11.62
C GLY A 385 -164.32 61.69 11.15
N ALA A 386 -164.23 60.39 11.51
CA ALA A 386 -164.98 59.57 12.49
C ALA A 386 -164.31 58.17 12.75
N ILE A 387 -164.94 57.33 13.60
CA ILE A 387 -164.76 55.85 13.82
C ILE A 387 -163.82 55.39 14.98
N LEU A 388 -164.07 54.17 15.52
CA LEU A 388 -163.81 53.71 16.90
C LEU A 388 -163.42 52.21 17.04
N GLY A 389 -162.78 51.84 18.16
CA GLY A 389 -162.64 50.47 18.72
C GLY A 389 -161.19 50.14 19.15
N ARG A 390 -160.79 49.85 20.40
CA ARG A 390 -161.25 49.02 21.57
C ARG A 390 -160.90 47.51 21.49
N GLY A 391 -160.04 47.06 22.42
CA GLY A 391 -159.78 45.65 22.76
C GLY A 391 -158.84 45.48 23.98
N TRP A 392 -159.05 44.43 24.80
CA TRP A 392 -158.18 44.00 25.93
C TRP A 392 -157.06 43.04 25.45
N GLY A 393 -156.01 42.68 26.20
CA GLY A 393 -155.73 42.91 27.63
C GLY A 393 -154.32 42.48 28.08
N ARG A 394 -154.15 42.10 29.37
CA ARG A 394 -152.86 41.90 30.08
C ARG A 394 -152.41 40.43 30.15
N LEU A 395 -151.09 40.16 30.16
CA LEU A 395 -150.37 39.45 31.26
C LEU A 395 -148.83 39.32 31.05
N ASN A 396 -148.14 38.87 32.10
CA ASN A 396 -146.67 38.68 32.30
C ASN A 396 -145.99 37.77 31.23
N SER A 397 -144.66 37.73 31.06
CA SER A 397 -143.52 37.94 32.00
C SER A 397 -142.27 38.51 31.26
N ILE A 398 -141.09 38.79 31.84
CA ILE A 398 -140.51 38.59 33.20
C ILE A 398 -139.48 39.71 33.54
N LEU A 399 -138.84 39.69 34.72
CA LEU A 399 -137.86 40.71 35.17
C LEU A 399 -136.80 40.15 36.15
N VAL A 400 -135.48 40.39 35.92
CA VAL A 400 -134.24 40.03 36.71
C VAL A 400 -133.01 40.16 35.74
N VAL A 401 -131.76 40.66 35.96
CA VAL A 401 -130.86 41.29 37.00
C VAL A 401 -130.03 42.40 36.27
N ILE A 402 -129.49 43.54 36.76
CA ILE A 402 -129.23 44.21 38.07
C ILE A 402 -127.76 44.16 38.62
N ILE A 403 -126.94 45.18 38.25
CA ILE A 403 -125.68 45.68 38.91
C ILE A 403 -124.35 44.87 38.73
N GLY A 404 -123.20 45.56 38.52
CA GLY A 404 -121.84 45.00 38.73
C GLY A 404 -120.61 45.82 38.25
N ASN A 405 -119.90 46.48 39.18
CA ASN A 405 -118.53 47.10 39.18
C ASN A 405 -117.51 46.84 38.03
N CYS A 406 -116.68 47.78 37.55
CA CYS A 406 -115.62 48.61 38.19
C CYS A 406 -114.35 47.79 38.62
N LYS A 407 -113.12 48.05 38.12
CA LYS A 407 -112.13 49.05 38.65
C LYS A 407 -110.86 49.21 37.75
N THR A 408 -109.92 50.11 38.09
CA THR A 408 -108.73 50.55 37.31
C THR A 408 -107.36 50.37 38.03
N ARG A 409 -106.24 50.75 37.35
CA ARG A 409 -104.83 50.99 37.82
C ARG A 409 -103.88 49.76 37.94
N LYS A 410 -102.53 49.87 37.86
CA LYS A 410 -101.58 50.99 37.58
C LYS A 410 -100.20 50.50 37.01
N TYR A 411 -99.39 51.48 36.58
CA TYR A 411 -97.91 51.61 36.43
C TYR A 411 -97.02 50.59 37.21
N LEU A 412 -95.85 50.11 36.74
CA LEU A 412 -94.64 50.74 36.13
C LEU A 412 -93.57 51.18 37.19
N GLU A 413 -92.31 50.76 36.95
CA GLU A 413 -91.03 50.99 37.67
C GLU A 413 -90.76 50.31 39.04
N GLU A 414 -89.73 49.42 39.04
CA GLU A 414 -88.59 49.21 39.98
C GLU A 414 -88.10 47.74 39.82
N LEU A 415 -86.89 47.43 39.31
CA LEU A 415 -85.51 47.64 39.76
C LEU A 415 -84.97 46.61 40.79
N LEU A 416 -83.86 45.97 40.40
CA LEU A 416 -82.84 45.31 41.24
C LEU A 416 -83.27 44.15 42.17
N THR A 417 -83.21 42.92 41.65
CA THR A 417 -82.35 41.80 42.13
C THR A 417 -82.62 40.56 41.24
N ASN A 418 -81.70 39.60 41.05
CA ASN A 418 -80.33 39.47 41.56
C ASN A 418 -79.41 38.86 40.49
N ALA A 419 -78.11 39.11 40.56
CA ALA A 419 -77.10 38.30 39.86
C ALA A 419 -76.67 37.14 40.76
N GLY A 420 -76.14 36.05 40.19
CA GLY A 420 -75.42 35.04 40.97
C GLY A 420 -75.68 33.58 40.64
N MET A 421 -75.36 33.14 39.41
CA MET A 421 -74.46 32.00 39.14
C MET A 421 -74.01 32.03 37.67
#